data_AF-A0A920SHA1-F1
#
_entry.id   AF-A0A920SHA1-F1
#
_cell.length_a   1.000
_cell.length_b   1.000
_cell.length_c   1.000
_cell.angle_alpha   90.00
_cell.angle_beta   90.00
_cell.angle_gamma   90.00
#
_symmetry.space_group_name_H-M   'P 1'
#
loop_
_entity.id
_entity.type
_entity.pdbx_description
1 polymer ?
#
loop_
_entity_poly.entity_id
_entity_poly.type
_entity_poly.pdbx_seq_one_letter_code
_entity_poly.pdbx_strand_id
1 'polypeptide(L)'
;MGRVGLLRIQRRFFRRSPDIIIGSWCGKKFRPEKVAARPGWQAIPAVANGDLHEIKSAEILQPGPAALTDGLDHLTRIIQDWQQREGA
;
A
#
# COMPACT_ATOMS: atom_id res chain seq x y z
N MET A 1 9.62 10.84 9.13
CA MET A 1 9.73 9.46 9.66
C MET A 1 8.44 8.72 9.30
N GLY A 2 8.37 8.12 8.11
CA GLY A 2 7.14 7.54 7.55
C GLY A 2 6.79 6.15 8.10
N ARG A 3 5.50 5.80 8.11
CA ARG A 3 5.02 4.50 8.62
C ARG A 3 4.43 3.66 7.48
N VAL A 4 5.14 2.60 7.08
CA VAL A 4 4.65 1.57 6.14
C VAL A 4 3.90 0.47 6.90
N GLY A 5 2.71 0.09 6.44
CA GLY A 5 1.88 -0.94 7.09
C GLY A 5 1.29 -1.94 6.11
N LEU A 6 1.52 -3.24 6.35
CA LEU A 6 0.89 -4.36 5.66
C LEU A 6 -0.04 -5.08 6.66
N LEU A 7 -1.37 -5.01 6.49
CA LEU A 7 -2.29 -5.67 7.44
C LEU A 7 -3.62 -6.10 6.81
N ARG A 8 -4.08 -7.31 7.19
CA ARG A 8 -5.45 -7.81 6.96
C ARG A 8 -6.46 -6.82 7.55
N ILE A 9 -7.37 -6.33 6.70
CA ILE A 9 -8.18 -5.13 6.92
C ILE A 9 -9.27 -5.38 7.98
N GLN A 10 -9.00 -5.04 9.25
CA GLN A 10 -10.02 -4.82 10.29
C GLN A 10 -9.58 -3.74 11.29
N ARG A 11 -10.58 -3.12 11.96
CA ARG A 11 -10.66 -1.98 12.93
C ARG A 11 -9.39 -1.35 13.56
N ARG A 12 -8.24 -2.02 13.64
CA ARG A 12 -6.98 -1.48 14.23
C ARG A 12 -6.22 -0.48 13.35
N PHE A 13 -6.61 -0.32 12.08
CA PHE A 13 -5.89 0.47 11.08
C PHE A 13 -5.80 1.98 11.39
N PHE A 14 -6.86 2.57 11.96
CA PHE A 14 -6.91 3.99 12.31
C PHE A 14 -5.80 4.46 13.24
N ARG A 15 -5.32 3.60 14.15
CA ARG A 15 -4.29 3.98 15.13
C ARG A 15 -2.89 4.08 14.53
N ARG A 16 -2.67 3.46 13.37
CA ARG A 16 -1.35 3.44 12.72
C ARG A 16 -1.15 4.64 11.81
N SER A 17 -2.23 5.31 11.37
CA SER A 17 -2.22 6.48 10.46
C SER A 17 -1.13 6.38 9.38
N PRO A 18 -1.21 5.38 8.50
CA PRO A 18 -0.19 5.17 7.47
C PRO A 18 -0.23 6.25 6.40
N ASP A 19 0.95 6.53 5.88
CA ASP A 19 1.19 7.51 4.82
C ASP A 19 0.99 6.89 3.42
N ILE A 20 1.22 5.58 3.28
CA ILE A 20 0.94 4.81 2.05
C ILE A 20 0.21 3.50 2.36
N ILE A 21 -0.64 3.04 1.44
CA ILE A 21 -1.30 1.73 1.49
C ILE A 21 -0.94 0.93 0.25
N ILE A 22 -0.40 -0.28 0.44
CA ILE A 22 -0.13 -1.21 -0.65
C ILE A 22 -1.06 -2.42 -0.52
N GLY A 23 -1.93 -2.59 -1.51
CA GLY A 23 -2.83 -3.73 -1.62
C GLY A 23 -2.24 -4.83 -2.49
N SER A 24 -2.23 -6.06 -1.97
CA SER A 24 -1.92 -7.26 -2.75
C SER A 24 -2.97 -8.34 -2.50
N TRP A 25 -3.83 -8.59 -3.49
CA TRP A 25 -4.88 -9.61 -3.41
C TRP A 25 -4.68 -10.72 -4.43
N CYS A 26 -4.62 -11.96 -3.96
CA CYS A 26 -4.54 -13.13 -4.82
C CYS A 26 -5.89 -13.36 -5.51
N GLY A 27 -5.90 -13.38 -6.84
CA GLY A 27 -7.09 -13.69 -7.63
C GLY A 27 -8.17 -12.59 -7.71
N LYS A 28 -7.93 -11.39 -7.14
CA LYS A 28 -8.83 -10.23 -7.28
C LYS A 28 -8.04 -8.95 -7.45
N LYS A 29 -8.49 -8.07 -8.34
CA LYS A 29 -7.90 -6.74 -8.54
C LYS A 29 -8.08 -5.87 -7.29
N PHE A 30 -7.04 -5.13 -6.93
CA PHE A 30 -7.11 -4.06 -5.93
C PHE A 30 -8.03 -2.93 -6.42
N ARG A 31 -8.90 -2.47 -5.52
CA ARG A 31 -9.94 -1.48 -5.79
C ARG A 31 -9.77 -0.34 -4.80
N PRO A 32 -8.83 0.60 -5.04
CA PRO A 32 -8.54 1.70 -4.11
C PRO A 32 -9.79 2.53 -3.81
N GLU A 33 -10.70 2.67 -4.77
CA GLU A 33 -11.99 3.34 -4.61
C GLU A 33 -12.87 2.69 -3.52
N LYS A 34 -12.85 1.36 -3.40
CA LYS A 34 -13.59 0.63 -2.35
C LYS A 34 -12.95 0.80 -0.97
N VAL A 35 -11.65 1.07 -0.93
CA VAL A 35 -10.93 1.38 0.31
C VAL A 35 -11.27 2.80 0.76
N ALA A 36 -11.20 3.77 -0.15
CA ALA A 36 -11.51 5.17 0.10
C ALA A 36 -12.99 5.41 0.47
N ALA A 37 -13.91 4.60 -0.05
CA ALA A 37 -15.34 4.69 0.27
C ALA A 37 -15.71 4.19 1.68
N ARG A 38 -14.78 3.61 2.44
CA ARG A 38 -15.09 3.09 3.78
C ARG A 38 -15.33 4.24 4.76
N PRO A 39 -16.37 4.16 5.62
CA PRO A 39 -16.63 5.19 6.61
C PRO A 39 -15.42 5.46 7.51
N GLY A 40 -15.05 6.73 7.61
CA GLY A 40 -13.93 7.22 8.43
C GLY A 40 -12.56 7.12 7.77
N TRP A 41 -12.39 6.31 6.71
CA TRP A 41 -11.07 6.11 6.08
C TRP A 41 -10.50 7.35 5.42
N GLN A 42 -11.35 8.35 5.12
CA GLN A 42 -10.94 9.65 4.59
C GLN A 42 -10.00 10.39 5.53
N ALA A 43 -10.01 10.08 6.84
CA ALA A 43 -9.10 10.67 7.83
C ALA A 43 -7.69 10.05 7.83
N ILE A 44 -7.44 9.03 7.00
CA ILE A 44 -6.15 8.33 6.94
C ILE A 44 -5.28 9.01 5.88
N PRO A 45 -4.03 9.40 6.18
CA PRO A 45 -3.19 10.16 5.24
C PRO A 45 -3.09 9.50 3.85
N ALA A 46 -2.79 8.20 3.80
CA ALA A 46 -2.74 7.46 2.53
C ALA A 46 -4.02 7.53 1.70
N VAL A 47 -5.19 7.66 2.34
CA VAL A 47 -6.47 7.77 1.64
C VAL A 47 -6.75 9.20 1.21
N ALA A 48 -6.47 10.16 2.09
CA ALA A 48 -6.64 11.58 1.82
C ALA A 48 -5.75 12.06 0.66
N ASN A 49 -4.50 11.55 0.61
CA ASN A 49 -3.51 11.91 -0.40
C ASN A 49 -3.61 11.06 -1.67
N GLY A 50 -4.42 10.00 -1.66
CA GLY A 50 -4.55 9.09 -2.80
C GLY A 50 -3.39 8.09 -2.97
N ASP A 51 -2.52 7.95 -1.97
CA ASP A 51 -1.40 6.99 -1.93
C ASP A 51 -1.87 5.54 -1.63
N LEU A 52 -2.79 5.04 -2.47
CA LEU A 52 -3.25 3.66 -2.49
C LEU A 52 -2.72 2.95 -3.74
N HIS A 53 -1.80 2.00 -3.54
CA HIS A 53 -1.09 1.31 -4.61
C HIS A 53 -1.45 -0.17 -4.68
N GLU A 54 -1.35 -0.75 -5.88
CA GLU A 54 -1.48 -2.20 -6.09
C GLU A 54 -0.11 -2.81 -6.40
N ILE A 55 0.21 -3.93 -5.74
CA ILE A 55 1.25 -4.85 -6.21
C ILE A 55 0.61 -6.22 -6.34
N LYS A 56 0.70 -6.83 -7.53
CA LYS A 56 0.05 -8.13 -7.78
C LYS A 56 0.65 -9.18 -6.84
N SER A 57 -0.20 -10.06 -6.32
CA SER A 57 0.27 -11.14 -5.44
C SER A 57 1.26 -12.07 -6.13
N ALA A 58 1.11 -12.25 -7.44
CA ALA A 58 2.07 -12.99 -8.26
C ALA A 58 3.43 -12.29 -8.41
N GLU A 59 3.60 -11.04 -8.01
CA GLU A 59 4.89 -10.34 -8.04
C GLU A 59 5.56 -10.37 -6.65
N ILE A 60 4.77 -10.18 -5.58
CA ILE A 60 5.30 -10.05 -4.21
C ILE A 60 5.34 -11.35 -3.40
N LEU A 61 4.52 -12.35 -3.74
CA LEU A 61 4.41 -13.61 -2.98
C LEU A 61 5.11 -14.80 -3.65
N GLN A 62 5.97 -14.57 -4.64
CA GLN A 62 6.64 -15.65 -5.36
C GLN A 62 7.61 -16.42 -4.45
N PRO A 63 7.54 -17.76 -4.38
CA PRO A 63 8.59 -18.53 -3.72
C PRO A 63 9.82 -18.61 -4.63
N GLY A 64 10.86 -17.83 -4.33
CA GLY A 64 12.13 -17.86 -5.06
C GLY A 64 12.71 -16.47 -5.38
N PRO A 65 13.72 -16.38 -6.26
CA PRO A 65 14.41 -15.13 -6.56
C PRO A 65 13.49 -14.01 -7.03
N ALA A 66 12.37 -14.33 -7.68
CA ALA A 66 11.39 -13.36 -8.17
C ALA A 66 10.73 -12.52 -7.05
N ALA A 67 10.58 -13.04 -5.82
CA ALA A 67 10.14 -12.22 -4.69
C ALA A 67 11.19 -11.22 -4.21
N LEU A 68 12.46 -11.43 -4.59
CA LEU A 68 13.59 -10.56 -4.29
C LEU A 68 13.95 -9.62 -5.45
N THR A 69 13.33 -9.78 -6.62
CA THR A 69 13.50 -8.87 -7.77
C THR A 69 12.27 -7.99 -7.94
N ASP A 70 11.34 -8.38 -8.81
CA ASP A 70 10.32 -7.49 -9.37
C ASP A 70 9.38 -6.95 -8.30
N GLY A 71 8.99 -7.79 -7.34
CA GLY A 71 8.16 -7.38 -6.20
C GLY A 71 8.87 -6.37 -5.29
N LEU A 72 10.18 -6.55 -5.04
CA LEU A 72 10.99 -5.65 -4.22
C LEU A 72 11.28 -4.33 -4.95
N ASP A 73 11.57 -4.38 -6.25
CA ASP A 73 11.77 -3.19 -7.08
C ASP A 73 10.51 -2.34 -7.12
N HIS A 74 9.34 -2.97 -7.29
CA HIS A 74 8.06 -2.28 -7.31
C HIS A 74 7.74 -1.63 -5.96
N LEU A 75 7.96 -2.34 -4.84
CA LEU A 75 7.84 -1.77 -3.49
C LEU A 75 8.76 -0.57 -3.30
N THR A 76 10.03 -0.72 -3.68
CA THR A 76 11.05 0.32 -3.52
C THR A 76 10.68 1.57 -4.30
N ARG A 77 10.23 1.41 -5.55
CA ARG A 77 9.77 2.51 -6.39
C ARG A 77 8.61 3.27 -5.75
N ILE A 78 7.57 2.58 -5.28
CA ILE A 78 6.41 3.21 -4.62
C ILE A 78 6.86 4.05 -3.42
N ILE A 79 7.75 3.49 -2.58
CA ILE A 79 8.24 4.17 -1.38
C ILE A 79 9.09 5.39 -1.75
N GLN A 80 9.98 5.27 -2.74
CA GLN A 80 10.82 6.36 -3.21
C GLN A 80 9.98 7.49 -3.81
N ASP A 81 9.04 7.15 -4.70
CA ASP A 81 8.15 8.12 -5.34
C ASP A 81 7.34 8.88 -4.27
N TRP A 82 6.83 8.19 -3.25
CA TRP A 82 6.15 8.81 -2.12
C TRP A 82 7.08 9.73 -1.31
N GLN A 83 8.28 9.26 -0.94
CA GLN A 83 9.25 10.06 -0.19
C GLN A 83 9.67 11.33 -0.94
N GLN A 84 9.85 11.26 -2.25
CA GLN A 84 10.21 12.43 -3.04
C GLN A 84 9.10 13.48 -3.09
N ARG A 85 7.82 13.07 -3.10
CA ARG A 85 6.68 13.99 -3.03
C ARG A 85 6.53 14.63 -1.65
N GLU A 86 6.73 13.88 -0.57
CA GLU A 86 6.61 14.40 0.80
C GLU A 86 7.78 15.30 1.21
N GLY A 87 8.95 15.13 0.57
CA GLY A 87 10.14 15.94 0.82
C GLY A 87 10.27 17.20 -0.06
N ALA A 88 9.38 17.38 -1.05
CA ALA A 88 9.31 18.53 -1.95
C ALA A 88 8.29 19.56 -1.45
#